data_AF-A0AAD4YHC5-F1
#
_entry.id   AF-A0AAD4YHC5-F1
#
_cell.length_a   1.000
_cell.length_b   1.000
_cell.length_c   1.000
_cell.angle_alpha   90.00
_cell.angle_beta   90.00
_cell.angle_gamma   90.00
#
_symmetry.space_group_name_H-M   'P 1'
#
loop_
_entity.id
_entity.type
_entity.pdbx_description
1 polymer ?
#
loop_
_entity_poly.entity_id
_entity_poly.type
_entity_poly.pdbx_seq_one_letter_code
_entity_poly.pdbx_strand_id
1 'polypeptide(L)'
;MQWRLLLIWAQVLKQALLPASGAVTGRIVTMGNISAEEGGSVTLQCHLSSTTAKVTQVNWNLQDQVVAVHHASLGWHIEPAFRERVVPGSNLGLTLRSLTSNDTGRYTCIYHTYPDGIYKGALFLQVLRHSVAEYSAGFQIQLLGAAAAVLAVICIAVIAGATLARKELLKVRTCILHIMLSPTIPGFCLGLKLLL
;
A
#
# COMPACT_ATOMS: atom_id res chain seq x y z
N MET A 1 -43.91 -69.29 24.33
CA MET A 1 -42.85 -69.47 23.30
C MET A 1 -42.63 -68.23 22.40
N GLN A 2 -43.59 -67.30 22.27
CA GLN A 2 -43.46 -66.17 21.33
C GLN A 2 -42.66 -64.95 21.84
N TRP A 3 -42.47 -64.80 23.15
CA TRP A 3 -41.71 -63.68 23.72
C TRP A 3 -40.21 -63.73 23.41
N ARG A 4 -39.65 -64.94 23.22
CA ARG A 4 -38.23 -65.12 22.88
C ARG A 4 -37.90 -64.66 21.46
N LEU A 5 -38.84 -64.79 20.52
CA LEU A 5 -38.63 -64.36 19.14
C LEU A 5 -38.57 -62.83 19.04
N LEU A 6 -39.44 -62.11 19.75
CA LEU A 6 -39.49 -60.64 19.73
C LEU A 6 -38.20 -59.99 20.27
N LEU A 7 -37.55 -60.61 21.26
CA LEU A 7 -36.27 -60.11 21.78
C LEU A 7 -35.12 -60.26 20.79
N ILE A 8 -35.15 -61.30 19.95
CA ILE A 8 -34.11 -61.52 18.92
C ILE A 8 -34.24 -60.45 17.81
N TRP A 9 -35.47 -60.08 17.41
CA TRP A 9 -35.70 -58.99 16.45
C TRP A 9 -35.22 -57.63 16.98
N ALA A 10 -35.41 -57.34 18.28
CA ALA A 10 -34.95 -56.10 18.90
C ALA A 10 -33.42 -56.00 19.04
N GLN A 11 -32.71 -57.13 19.11
CA GLN A 11 -31.25 -57.17 19.19
C GLN A 11 -30.59 -57.06 17.81
N VAL A 12 -31.21 -57.62 16.76
CA VAL A 12 -30.72 -57.51 15.38
C VAL A 12 -30.87 -56.07 14.84
N LEU A 13 -31.94 -55.35 15.22
CA LEU A 13 -32.14 -53.96 14.81
C LEU A 13 -31.11 -52.98 15.41
N LYS A 14 -30.45 -53.34 16.52
CA LYS A 14 -29.47 -52.50 17.21
C LYS A 14 -28.04 -52.61 16.68
N GLN A 15 -27.74 -53.55 15.78
CA GLN A 15 -26.38 -53.81 15.31
C GLN A 15 -26.10 -53.40 13.86
N ALA A 16 -27.07 -52.83 13.14
CA ALA A 16 -26.82 -52.23 11.83
C ALA A 16 -26.32 -50.78 11.94
N LEU A 17 -25.39 -50.52 12.87
CA LEU A 17 -24.61 -49.29 12.88
C LEU A 17 -23.45 -49.55 11.92
N LEU A 18 -23.69 -49.32 10.64
CA LEU A 18 -22.64 -49.33 9.63
C LEU A 18 -21.53 -48.41 10.14
N PRO A 19 -20.26 -48.87 10.21
CA PRO A 19 -19.17 -47.94 10.40
C PRO A 19 -19.28 -46.94 9.26
N ALA A 20 -19.52 -45.68 9.59
CA ALA A 20 -19.44 -44.60 8.61
C ALA A 20 -18.02 -44.69 8.05
N SER A 21 -17.87 -45.30 6.87
CA SER A 21 -16.66 -45.18 6.08
C SER A 21 -16.48 -43.68 5.94
N GLY A 22 -15.47 -43.13 6.61
CA GLY A 22 -15.22 -41.70 6.62
C GLY A 22 -14.85 -41.29 5.21
N ALA A 23 -15.86 -40.97 4.39
CA ALA A 23 -15.65 -40.42 3.07
C ALA A 23 -14.95 -39.08 3.27
N VAL A 24 -13.64 -39.07 3.01
CA VAL A 24 -12.84 -37.84 3.05
C VAL A 24 -13.39 -36.94 1.95
N THR A 25 -14.13 -35.91 2.35
CA THR A 25 -14.73 -34.95 1.43
C THR A 25 -13.69 -33.90 1.07
N GLY A 26 -13.56 -33.61 -0.23
CA GLY A 26 -12.66 -32.57 -0.73
C GLY A 26 -12.89 -31.21 -0.10
N ARG A 27 -11.84 -30.40 -0.01
CA ARG A 27 -11.91 -29.03 0.52
C ARG A 27 -11.09 -28.08 -0.35
N ILE A 28 -11.60 -26.88 -0.58
CA ILE A 28 -10.84 -25.80 -1.20
C ILE A 28 -10.08 -25.03 -0.12
N VAL A 29 -8.78 -24.86 -0.33
CA VAL A 29 -7.89 -23.99 0.44
C VAL A 29 -7.62 -22.74 -0.39
N THR A 30 -7.82 -21.55 0.19
CA THR A 30 -7.54 -20.26 -0.47
C THR A 30 -6.55 -19.46 0.36
N MET A 31 -6.00 -18.39 -0.21
CA MET A 31 -5.10 -17.48 0.51
C MET A 31 -5.83 -16.58 1.52
N GLY A 32 -7.16 -16.60 1.57
CA GLY A 32 -7.95 -15.66 2.36
C GLY A 32 -8.00 -14.26 1.73
N ASN A 33 -8.24 -13.24 2.56
CA ASN A 33 -8.30 -11.85 2.09
C ASN A 33 -6.88 -11.31 1.86
N ILE A 34 -6.66 -10.71 0.70
CA ILE A 34 -5.37 -10.18 0.27
C ILE A 34 -5.53 -8.73 -0.18
N SER A 35 -4.45 -7.96 -0.06
CA SER A 35 -4.35 -6.61 -0.59
C SER A 35 -3.15 -6.46 -1.51
N ALA A 36 -3.26 -5.56 -2.49
CA ALA A 36 -2.18 -5.23 -3.41
C ALA A 36 -2.31 -3.77 -3.85
N GLU A 37 -1.20 -3.15 -4.21
CA GLU A 37 -1.18 -1.76 -4.65
C GLU A 37 -1.70 -1.60 -6.09
N GLU A 38 -2.37 -0.48 -6.36
CA GLU A 38 -2.76 -0.08 -7.71
C GLU A 38 -1.52 0.02 -8.62
N GLY A 39 -1.63 -0.45 -9.86
CA GLY A 39 -0.52 -0.61 -10.81
C GLY A 39 0.34 -1.87 -10.56
N GLY A 40 0.24 -2.49 -9.38
CA GLY A 40 0.97 -3.69 -9.00
C GLY A 40 0.46 -4.98 -9.67
N SER A 41 0.88 -6.12 -9.12
CA SER A 41 0.44 -7.45 -9.56
C SER A 41 0.15 -8.35 -8.36
N VAL A 42 -0.79 -9.28 -8.52
CA VAL A 42 -1.17 -10.23 -7.48
C VAL A 42 -1.46 -11.60 -8.09
N THR A 43 -1.11 -12.67 -7.39
CA THR A 43 -1.43 -14.04 -7.81
C THR A 43 -2.57 -14.57 -6.96
N LEU A 44 -3.72 -14.83 -7.58
CA LEU A 44 -4.90 -15.46 -7.00
C LEU A 44 -4.69 -16.98 -6.99
N GLN A 45 -4.84 -17.60 -5.82
CA GLN A 45 -4.62 -19.05 -5.66
C GLN A 45 -5.74 -19.73 -4.87
N CYS A 46 -6.15 -20.88 -5.40
CA CYS A 46 -7.00 -21.87 -4.76
C CYS A 46 -6.39 -23.25 -4.95
N HIS A 47 -6.58 -24.12 -3.97
CA HIS A 47 -6.10 -25.49 -4.04
C HIS A 47 -7.20 -26.44 -3.56
N LEU A 48 -7.60 -27.39 -4.41
CA LEU A 48 -8.48 -28.48 -4.02
C LEU A 48 -7.64 -29.58 -3.37
N SER A 49 -7.87 -29.81 -2.08
CA SER A 49 -7.21 -30.84 -1.28
C SER A 49 -8.19 -31.90 -0.82
N SER A 50 -7.66 -33.01 -0.29
CA SER A 50 -8.45 -34.02 0.43
C SER A 50 -9.53 -34.70 -0.42
N THR A 51 -9.29 -34.85 -1.72
CA THR A 51 -10.16 -35.61 -2.64
C THR A 51 -9.30 -36.35 -3.66
N THR A 52 -9.80 -37.49 -4.14
CA THR A 52 -9.26 -38.26 -5.27
C THR A 52 -9.99 -37.97 -6.58
N ALA A 53 -10.98 -37.09 -6.57
CA ALA A 53 -11.76 -36.75 -7.75
C ALA A 53 -10.91 -36.05 -8.80
N LYS A 54 -11.20 -36.38 -10.06
CA LYS A 54 -10.52 -35.78 -11.20
C LYS A 54 -11.12 -34.41 -11.47
N VAL A 55 -10.26 -33.38 -11.51
CA VAL A 55 -10.65 -32.04 -11.94
C VAL A 55 -10.83 -32.03 -13.46
N THR A 56 -12.01 -31.63 -13.93
CA THR A 56 -12.33 -31.51 -15.35
C THR A 56 -12.24 -30.06 -15.83
N GLN A 57 -12.60 -29.10 -14.97
CA GLN A 57 -12.56 -27.68 -15.28
C GLN A 57 -12.38 -26.83 -14.02
N VAL A 58 -11.72 -25.67 -14.15
CA VAL A 58 -11.69 -24.63 -13.11
C VAL A 58 -12.14 -23.30 -13.69
N ASN A 59 -13.12 -22.66 -13.05
CA ASN A 59 -13.56 -21.32 -13.41
C ASN A 59 -13.13 -20.32 -12.35
N TRP A 60 -12.58 -19.19 -12.79
CA TRP A 60 -12.31 -18.04 -11.96
C TRP A 60 -13.32 -16.94 -12.30
N ASN A 61 -14.04 -16.47 -11.28
CA ASN A 61 -15.01 -15.39 -11.40
C ASN A 61 -14.62 -14.24 -10.47
N LEU A 62 -14.74 -13.00 -10.96
CA LEU A 62 -14.78 -11.80 -10.14
C LEU A 62 -16.25 -11.44 -9.93
N GLN A 63 -16.75 -11.61 -8.71
CA GLN A 63 -18.18 -11.55 -8.40
C GLN A 63 -18.94 -12.54 -9.32
N ASP A 64 -19.76 -12.03 -10.24
CA ASP A 64 -20.52 -12.83 -11.21
C ASP A 64 -19.90 -12.83 -12.63
N GLN A 65 -18.82 -12.09 -12.85
CA GLN A 65 -18.13 -12.02 -14.14
C GLN A 65 -17.05 -13.11 -14.25
N VAL A 66 -17.07 -13.88 -15.34
CA VAL A 66 -16.02 -14.85 -15.64
C VAL A 66 -14.73 -14.11 -16.02
N VAL A 67 -13.63 -14.48 -15.36
CA VAL A 67 -12.29 -13.95 -15.62
C VAL A 67 -11.51 -14.90 -16.53
N ALA A 68 -11.48 -16.18 -16.14
CA ALA A 68 -10.83 -17.23 -16.92
C ALA A 68 -11.41 -18.61 -16.60
N VAL A 69 -11.28 -19.52 -17.57
CA VAL A 69 -11.68 -20.93 -17.45
C VAL A 69 -10.51 -21.79 -17.90
N HIS A 70 -10.17 -22.80 -17.12
CA HIS A 70 -9.22 -23.84 -17.50
C HIS A 70 -9.96 -25.17 -17.68
N HIS A 71 -9.97 -25.71 -18.90
CA HIS A 71 -10.47 -27.06 -19.16
C HIS A 71 -9.31 -28.05 -19.24
N ALA A 72 -9.46 -29.22 -18.62
CA ALA A 72 -8.36 -30.19 -18.48
C ALA A 72 -7.74 -30.64 -19.82
N SER A 73 -8.49 -30.64 -20.92
CA SER A 73 -7.98 -31.00 -22.26
C SER A 73 -7.82 -29.81 -23.23
N LEU A 74 -8.49 -28.68 -22.99
CA LEU A 74 -8.49 -27.54 -23.92
C LEU A 74 -7.60 -26.39 -23.43
N GLY A 75 -7.12 -26.47 -22.18
CA GLY A 75 -6.29 -25.44 -21.57
C GLY A 75 -7.09 -24.21 -21.14
N TRP A 76 -6.41 -23.07 -21.14
CA TRP A 76 -6.93 -21.80 -20.64
C TRP A 76 -7.72 -21.03 -21.70
N HIS A 77 -8.86 -20.51 -21.28
CA HIS A 77 -9.63 -19.46 -21.94
C HIS A 77 -9.71 -18.25 -21.00
N ILE A 78 -9.27 -17.09 -21.46
CA ILE A 78 -9.32 -15.84 -20.69
C ILE A 78 -10.31 -14.91 -21.37
N GLU A 79 -11.25 -14.38 -20.59
CA GLU A 79 -12.29 -13.48 -21.08
C GLU A 79 -11.64 -12.22 -21.69
N PRO A 80 -12.14 -11.68 -22.81
CA PRO A 80 -11.50 -10.56 -23.51
C PRO A 80 -11.21 -9.34 -22.64
N ALA A 81 -12.08 -9.01 -21.67
CA ALA A 81 -11.89 -7.89 -20.74
C ALA A 81 -10.64 -8.03 -19.84
N PHE A 82 -10.11 -9.25 -19.69
CA PHE A 82 -9.01 -9.58 -18.80
C PHE A 82 -7.75 -10.05 -19.56
N ARG A 83 -7.85 -10.31 -20.86
CA ARG A 83 -6.84 -11.00 -21.69
C ARG A 83 -5.44 -10.36 -21.62
N GLU A 84 -5.36 -9.04 -21.55
CA GLU A 84 -4.06 -8.33 -21.55
C GLU A 84 -3.36 -8.37 -20.19
N ARG A 85 -4.11 -8.58 -19.11
CA ARG A 85 -3.64 -8.39 -17.73
C ARG A 85 -3.60 -9.67 -16.91
N VAL A 86 -4.31 -10.71 -17.34
CA VAL A 86 -4.39 -11.99 -16.65
C VAL A 86 -3.44 -13.00 -17.30
N VAL A 87 -2.58 -13.58 -16.47
CA VAL A 87 -1.65 -14.62 -16.88
C VAL A 87 -1.93 -15.89 -16.06
N PRO A 88 -2.11 -17.06 -16.71
CA PRO A 88 -2.22 -18.31 -15.99
C PRO A 88 -1.00 -18.57 -15.09
N GLY A 89 -1.26 -18.89 -13.83
CA GLY A 89 -0.25 -19.22 -12.83
C GLY A 89 -0.07 -20.73 -12.65
N SER A 90 0.83 -21.11 -11.74
CA SER A 90 0.96 -22.51 -11.30
C SER A 90 -0.29 -22.97 -10.54
N ASN A 91 -0.52 -24.29 -10.51
CA ASN A 91 -1.60 -24.93 -9.75
C ASN A 91 -3.01 -24.38 -10.03
N LEU A 92 -3.28 -23.99 -11.28
CA LEU A 92 -4.58 -23.46 -11.71
C LEU A 92 -4.92 -22.08 -11.12
N GLY A 93 -3.93 -21.35 -10.59
CA GLY A 93 -4.05 -19.96 -10.17
C GLY A 93 -3.98 -18.97 -11.33
N LEU A 94 -4.19 -17.68 -11.01
CA LEU A 94 -4.11 -16.57 -11.96
C LEU A 94 -3.22 -15.46 -11.41
N THR A 95 -2.36 -14.87 -12.23
CA THR A 95 -1.68 -13.61 -11.90
C THR A 95 -2.38 -12.46 -12.61
N LEU A 96 -2.97 -11.54 -11.84
CA LEU A 96 -3.47 -10.26 -12.33
C LEU A 96 -2.34 -9.24 -12.30
N ARG A 97 -2.13 -8.54 -13.42
CA ARG A 97 -1.15 -7.46 -13.58
C ARG A 97 -1.84 -6.11 -13.76
N SER A 98 -1.09 -5.04 -13.53
CA SER A 98 -1.58 -3.67 -13.73
C SER A 98 -2.92 -3.46 -13.05
N LEU A 99 -2.93 -3.72 -11.74
CA LEU A 99 -4.14 -3.65 -10.93
C LEU A 99 -4.77 -2.26 -10.97
N THR A 100 -6.09 -2.23 -10.99
CA THR A 100 -6.91 -1.03 -10.95
C THR A 100 -7.91 -1.13 -9.81
N SER A 101 -8.44 -0.01 -9.36
CA SER A 101 -9.51 0.01 -8.35
C SER A 101 -10.70 -0.91 -8.69
N ASN A 102 -10.99 -1.11 -9.98
CA ASN A 102 -12.07 -1.99 -10.47
C ASN A 102 -11.80 -3.48 -10.26
N ASP A 103 -10.54 -3.88 -10.03
CA ASP A 103 -10.20 -5.28 -9.78
C ASP A 103 -10.47 -5.69 -8.31
N THR A 104 -10.85 -4.73 -7.46
CA THR A 104 -11.26 -4.99 -6.07
C THR A 104 -12.55 -5.80 -6.04
N GLY A 105 -12.55 -6.90 -5.29
CA GLY A 105 -13.76 -7.68 -5.11
C GLY A 105 -13.52 -9.12 -4.66
N ARG A 106 -14.63 -9.86 -4.63
CA ARG A 106 -14.66 -11.27 -4.27
C ARG A 106 -14.35 -12.11 -5.51
N TYR A 107 -13.21 -12.79 -5.50
CA TYR A 107 -12.87 -13.79 -6.51
C TYR A 107 -13.31 -15.17 -6.04
N THR A 108 -13.97 -15.92 -6.93
CA THR A 108 -14.43 -17.28 -6.69
C THR A 108 -13.74 -18.23 -7.65
N CYS A 109 -13.19 -19.33 -7.11
CA CYS A 109 -12.65 -20.44 -7.87
C CYS A 109 -13.62 -21.62 -7.78
N ILE A 110 -14.06 -22.13 -8.93
CA ILE A 110 -15.06 -23.19 -9.04
C ILE A 110 -14.41 -24.39 -9.72
N TYR A 111 -14.16 -25.45 -8.96
CA TYR A 111 -13.61 -26.70 -9.45
C TYR A 111 -14.76 -27.63 -9.82
N HIS A 112 -14.85 -27.97 -11.10
CA HIS A 112 -15.69 -29.06 -11.58
C HIS A 112 -14.89 -30.35 -11.50
N THR A 113 -15.44 -31.34 -10.82
CA THR A 113 -14.81 -32.62 -10.56
C THR A 113 -15.75 -33.78 -10.86
N TYR A 114 -15.16 -34.94 -11.13
CA TYR A 114 -15.89 -36.20 -11.23
C TYR A 114 -15.21 -37.26 -10.35
N PRO A 115 -15.94 -38.02 -9.53
CA PRO A 115 -17.40 -38.03 -9.39
C PRO A 115 -17.96 -37.01 -8.37
N ASP A 116 -17.10 -36.29 -7.65
CA ASP A 116 -17.50 -35.49 -6.46
C ASP A 116 -18.35 -34.24 -6.76
N GLY A 117 -18.49 -33.84 -8.02
CA GLY A 117 -19.34 -32.71 -8.41
C GLY A 117 -18.60 -31.37 -8.43
N ILE A 118 -19.02 -30.42 -7.60
CA ILE A 118 -18.48 -29.04 -7.65
C ILE A 118 -17.96 -28.62 -6.28
N TYR A 119 -16.72 -28.14 -6.27
CA TYR A 119 -16.11 -27.47 -5.12
C TYR A 119 -15.92 -25.98 -5.41
N LYS A 120 -16.21 -25.12 -4.42
CA LYS A 120 -16.08 -23.66 -4.54
C LYS A 120 -15.21 -23.11 -3.42
N GLY A 121 -14.32 -22.19 -3.76
CA GLY A 121 -13.59 -21.36 -2.80
C GLY A 121 -13.69 -19.90 -3.17
N ALA A 122 -13.47 -19.03 -2.20
CA ALA A 122 -13.46 -17.59 -2.43
C ALA A 122 -12.30 -16.93 -1.69
N LEU A 123 -11.85 -15.80 -2.25
CA LEU A 123 -10.90 -14.87 -1.66
C LEU A 123 -11.33 -13.45 -1.98
N PHE A 124 -10.92 -12.48 -1.17
CA PHE A 124 -11.20 -11.07 -1.43
C PHE A 124 -9.89 -10.35 -1.76
N LEU A 125 -9.87 -9.63 -2.88
CA LEU A 125 -8.77 -8.76 -3.26
C LEU A 125 -9.17 -7.31 -2.99
N GLN A 126 -8.38 -6.62 -2.18
CA GLN A 126 -8.46 -5.17 -1.98
C GLN A 126 -7.33 -4.48 -2.73
N VAL A 127 -7.65 -3.67 -3.75
CA VAL A 127 -6.65 -2.82 -4.40
C VAL A 127 -6.49 -1.52 -3.60
N LEU A 128 -5.26 -1.22 -3.19
CA LEU A 128 -4.90 -0.06 -2.39
C LEU A 128 -4.36 1.03 -3.32
N ARG A 129 -4.97 2.21 -3.23
CA ARG A 129 -4.54 3.37 -4.01
C ARG A 129 -3.40 4.07 -3.26
N HIS A 130 -2.27 4.29 -3.94
CA HIS A 130 -1.25 5.21 -3.42
C HIS A 130 -1.85 6.61 -3.42
N SER A 131 -2.14 7.16 -2.23
CA SER A 131 -2.33 8.60 -2.11
C SER A 131 -0.95 9.23 -2.18
N VAL A 132 -0.58 9.79 -3.33
CA VAL A 132 0.55 10.73 -3.43
C VAL A 132 0.13 12.01 -2.70
N ALA A 133 0.07 11.95 -1.37
CA ALA A 133 -0.13 13.08 -0.47
C ALA A 133 1.17 13.46 0.25
N GLU A 134 2.32 13.05 -0.30
CA GLU A 134 3.64 13.25 0.33
C GLU A 134 4.68 13.87 -0.61
N TYR A 135 4.24 14.64 -1.61
CA TYR A 135 5.15 15.53 -2.37
C TYR A 135 4.87 17.03 -2.13
N SER A 136 3.67 17.36 -1.64
CA SER A 136 3.23 18.75 -1.45
C SER A 136 3.77 19.40 -0.15
N ALA A 137 3.97 18.61 0.90
CA ALA A 137 4.46 19.13 2.17
C ALA A 137 5.95 19.53 2.14
N GLY A 138 6.78 18.86 1.32
CA GLY A 138 8.22 19.14 1.25
C GLY A 138 8.57 20.42 0.48
N PHE A 139 7.83 20.72 -0.60
CA PHE A 139 8.12 21.87 -1.45
C PHE A 139 7.66 23.20 -0.82
N GLN A 140 6.56 23.18 -0.06
CA GLN A 140 6.06 24.38 0.64
C GLN A 140 6.98 24.84 1.79
N ILE A 141 7.70 23.91 2.44
CA ILE A 141 8.62 24.25 3.54
C ILE A 141 9.90 24.93 3.02
N GLN A 142 10.36 24.60 1.80
CA GLN A 142 11.59 25.20 1.24
C GLN A 142 11.41 26.67 0.81
N LEU A 143 10.24 27.06 0.31
CA LEU A 143 10.03 28.43 -0.18
C LEU A 143 9.89 29.45 0.97
N LEU A 144 9.23 29.08 2.08
CA LEU A 144 9.14 29.95 3.26
C LEU A 144 10.48 30.07 4.00
N GLY A 145 11.25 28.96 4.10
CA GLY A 145 12.55 28.97 4.76
C GLY A 145 13.58 29.86 4.05
N ALA A 146 13.60 29.84 2.72
CA ALA A 146 14.50 30.68 1.93
C ALA A 146 14.16 32.18 2.07
N ALA A 147 12.88 32.55 2.04
CA ALA A 147 12.45 33.95 2.18
C ALA A 147 12.81 34.52 3.57
N ALA A 148 12.62 33.74 4.64
CA ALA A 148 12.97 34.15 6.00
C ALA A 148 14.49 34.37 6.17
N ALA A 149 15.32 33.51 5.57
CA ALA A 149 16.77 33.66 5.61
C ALA A 149 17.25 34.92 4.88
N VAL A 150 16.69 35.24 3.72
CA VAL A 150 17.02 36.46 2.97
C VAL A 150 16.64 37.72 3.75
N LEU A 151 15.45 37.75 4.37
CA LEU A 151 15.02 38.87 5.21
C LEU A 151 15.94 39.05 6.43
N ALA A 152 16.37 37.97 7.07
CA ALA A 152 17.30 38.04 8.20
C ALA A 152 18.66 38.65 7.79
N VAL A 153 19.21 38.25 6.64
CA VAL A 153 20.48 38.80 6.13
C VAL A 153 20.37 40.29 5.83
N ILE A 154 19.27 40.72 5.20
CA ILE A 154 19.01 42.14 4.91
C ILE A 154 18.91 42.94 6.21
N CYS A 155 18.16 42.44 7.20
CA CYS A 155 18.04 43.10 8.51
C CYS A 155 19.40 43.24 9.20
N ILE A 156 20.23 42.19 9.20
CA ILE A 156 21.57 42.24 9.80
C ILE A 156 22.44 43.29 9.09
N ALA A 157 22.42 43.34 7.76
CA ALA A 157 23.19 44.33 6.99
C ALA A 157 22.76 45.77 7.29
N VAL A 158 21.45 46.04 7.39
CA VAL A 158 20.91 47.37 7.72
C VAL A 158 21.30 47.78 9.15
N ILE A 159 21.19 46.88 10.12
CA ILE A 159 21.56 47.15 11.52
C ILE A 159 23.07 47.42 11.62
N ALA A 160 23.91 46.62 10.96
CA ALA A 160 25.36 46.83 10.91
C ALA A 160 25.73 48.18 10.26
N GLY A 161 25.08 48.55 9.15
CA GLY A 161 25.27 49.86 8.51
C GLY A 161 24.87 51.02 9.41
N ALA A 162 23.71 50.93 10.07
CA ALA A 162 23.23 51.97 10.99
C ALA A 162 24.13 52.14 12.22
N THR A 163 24.63 51.03 12.79
CA THR A 163 25.55 51.06 13.94
C THR A 163 26.91 51.63 13.56
N LEU A 164 27.44 51.30 12.37
CA LEU A 164 28.69 51.87 11.87
C LEU A 164 28.55 53.37 11.60
N ALA A 165 27.47 53.80 10.94
CA ALA A 165 27.20 55.22 10.70
C ALA A 165 27.04 56.01 11.99
N ARG A 166 26.33 55.46 12.99
CA ARG A 166 26.24 56.08 14.33
C ARG A 166 27.60 56.18 15.01
N LYS A 167 28.44 55.15 14.91
CA LYS A 167 29.79 55.15 15.49
C LYS A 167 30.68 56.23 14.87
N GLU A 168 30.68 56.35 13.54
CA GLU A 168 31.45 57.39 12.85
C GLU A 168 30.92 58.80 13.16
N LEU A 169 29.60 58.99 13.22
CA LEU A 169 29.00 60.28 13.61
C LEU A 169 29.33 60.66 15.06
N LEU A 170 29.30 59.71 16.00
CA LEU A 170 29.71 59.91 17.40
C LEU A 170 31.20 60.27 17.49
N LYS A 171 32.05 59.62 16.70
CA LYS A 171 33.49 59.92 16.65
C LYS A 171 33.75 61.33 16.13
N VAL A 172 33.06 61.75 15.06
CA VAL A 172 33.15 63.11 14.52
C VAL A 172 32.62 64.14 15.54
N ARG A 173 31.46 63.89 16.15
CA ARG A 173 30.87 64.79 17.16
C ARG A 173 31.80 64.96 18.37
N THR A 174 32.41 63.88 18.85
CA THR A 174 33.40 63.93 19.94
C THR A 174 34.67 64.67 19.54
N CYS A 175 35.20 64.46 18.32
CA CYS A 175 36.35 65.22 17.82
C CYS A 175 36.05 66.72 17.73
N ILE A 176 34.87 67.11 17.21
CA ILE A 176 34.45 68.52 17.14
C ILE A 176 34.33 69.11 18.55
N LEU A 177 33.69 68.41 19.48
CA LEU A 177 33.55 68.88 20.87
C LEU A 177 34.92 69.04 21.55
N HIS A 178 35.86 68.13 21.32
CA HIS A 178 37.20 68.19 21.90
C HIS A 178 38.06 69.33 21.32
N ILE A 179 37.94 69.61 20.02
CA ILE A 179 38.60 70.75 19.35
C ILE A 179 38.04 72.09 19.88
N MET A 180 36.74 72.15 20.19
CA MET A 180 36.09 73.36 20.70
C MET A 180 36.46 73.65 22.18
N LEU A 181 36.80 72.63 22.97
CA LEU A 181 37.11 72.76 24.40
C LEU A 181 38.62 72.77 24.76
N SER A 182 39.53 72.35 23.88
CA SER A 182 40.97 72.30 24.17
C SER A 182 41.82 72.44 22.90
N PRO A 183 42.93 73.21 22.90
CA PRO A 183 43.76 73.43 21.71
C PRO A 183 44.67 72.24 21.33
N THR A 184 44.65 71.13 22.07
CA THR A 184 45.46 69.93 21.79
C THR A 184 44.64 68.82 21.12
N ILE A 185 45.11 68.33 19.97
CA ILE A 185 44.41 67.36 19.11
C ILE A 185 44.79 65.92 19.51
N PRO A 186 43.83 65.06 19.88
CA PRO A 186 44.12 63.65 20.11
C PRO A 186 44.43 62.89 18.81
N GLY A 187 45.35 61.92 18.88
CA GLY A 187 45.90 61.19 17.73
C GLY A 187 44.85 60.46 16.86
N PHE A 188 43.69 60.11 17.41
CA PHE A 188 42.60 59.45 16.67
C PHE A 188 41.75 60.40 15.80
N CYS A 189 41.99 61.71 15.84
CA CYS A 189 41.30 62.73 15.02
C CYS A 189 42.18 63.30 13.88
N LEU A 190 43.45 62.87 13.70
CA LEU A 190 44.35 63.46 12.68
C LEU A 190 43.82 63.37 11.24
N GLY A 191 43.05 62.33 10.91
CA GLY A 191 42.49 62.14 9.56
C GLY A 191 41.39 63.13 9.16
N LEU A 192 40.76 63.82 10.10
CA LEU A 192 39.66 64.76 9.81
C LEU A 192 40.16 66.18 9.47
N LYS A 193 41.43 66.49 9.76
CA LYS A 193 42.03 67.82 9.57
C LYS A 193 42.63 68.05 8.18
N LEU A 194 42.69 67.02 7.34
CA LEU A 194 43.11 67.15 5.93
C LEU A 194 41.93 67.42 4.97
N LEU A 195 40.68 67.39 5.45
CA LEU A 195 39.47 67.52 4.62
C LEU A 195 38.67 68.81 4.85
N LEU A 196 39.15 69.70 5.74
CA LEU A 196 38.63 71.04 6.03
C LEU A 196 39.72 72.06 5.72
#